data_AF-A0A969KSH4-F1
#
_entry.id   AF-A0A969KSH4-F1
#
_cell.length_a   1.000
_cell.length_b   1.000
_cell.length_c   1.000
_cell.angle_alpha   90.00
_cell.angle_beta   90.00
_cell.angle_gamma   90.00
#
_symmetry.space_group_name_H-M   'P 1'
#
loop_
_entity.id
_entity.type
_entity.pdbx_description
1 polymer ?
#
loop_
_entity_poly.entity_id
_entity_poly.type
_entity_poly.pdbx_seq_one_letter_code
_entity_poly.pdbx_strand_id
1 'polypeptide(L)'
;MSYCLNPACPNPENLTHTESCQACGSKLLLRDRYRVIQQLGHGGFGATFLAQDELLPGNPHCVIKQLRPAASSPHVLQMARELFKREAKTLGKIGNHPQVPRLLDYFEANQEFFLVQEYISGSTLQQEVKRAGPFSEAGVKQFLSEVLPMLQYIHSQQVIHRDIKPANLIRRSQDKKLVLIDFGAVKDQVSPARAGASEQTAFTAYAIGTPGYAPPNTMAMRPVYASDIYALGVTCVYLLTGRSPKDLDYDPANGEMLWQDQVHITEHFTSVLRKMLEVSVRHRYQTAGEVLRALDLEPYLDSLEQSMVTKANRPPRKPGALPNSANLNSSELGEPTSPSSPTARMAAAIRARNATRGMMDSVNLQTSTTRRRSIAKPLPVSTERSGNTMGREADVIPKMSADELLAAYAKGKRDFTSHDLSGLNLLKTNLSGANFHQSKLHRSNCQSANLSNTDFGRASLSQANLRNTNLARAYMSHADLEGADLRGADLSYAYLSNANLRRANLCGADLTGAKVTDEQLSTARTNWATVHPSGKRGLW
;
A
#
# COMPACT_ATOMS: atom_id res chain seq x y z
N MET A 1 3.96 -15.98 38.05
CA MET A 1 4.49 -14.82 38.81
C MET A 1 3.56 -13.63 38.62
N SER A 2 3.51 -12.72 39.59
CA SER A 2 2.76 -11.46 39.51
C SER A 2 3.71 -10.28 39.72
N TYR A 3 3.49 -9.18 39.01
CA TYR A 3 4.35 -7.99 39.06
C TYR A 3 3.59 -6.79 39.64
N CYS A 4 4.20 -6.09 40.57
CA CYS A 4 3.63 -4.90 41.21
C CYS A 4 3.78 -3.67 40.31
N LEU A 5 2.68 -2.97 40.05
CA LEU A 5 2.69 -1.73 39.24
C LEU A 5 3.13 -0.48 40.01
N ASN A 6 3.24 -0.58 41.35
CA ASN A 6 3.68 0.53 42.18
C ASN A 6 5.15 0.89 41.87
N PRO A 7 5.44 2.09 41.34
CA PRO A 7 6.80 2.49 40.98
C PRO A 7 7.76 2.59 42.16
N ALA A 8 7.24 2.80 43.37
CA ALA A 8 8.04 2.89 44.60
C ALA A 8 8.24 1.51 45.28
N CYS A 9 7.80 0.42 44.65
CA CYS A 9 7.94 -0.91 45.21
C CYS A 9 9.41 -1.36 45.21
N PRO A 10 10.00 -1.70 46.38
CA PRO A 10 11.41 -2.10 46.45
C PRO A 10 11.66 -3.49 45.84
N ASN A 11 10.65 -4.37 45.85
CA ASN A 11 10.67 -5.66 45.19
C ASN A 11 9.32 -5.93 44.50
N PRO A 12 9.21 -5.69 43.18
CA PRO A 12 7.94 -5.79 42.48
C PRO A 12 7.54 -7.21 42.09
N GLU A 13 8.44 -8.20 42.20
CA GLU A 13 8.16 -9.59 41.84
C GLU A 13 7.46 -10.33 42.97
N ASN A 14 6.38 -11.04 42.63
CA ASN A 14 5.53 -11.76 43.58
C ASN A 14 5.16 -13.14 43.04
N LEU A 15 4.76 -14.03 43.95
CA LEU A 15 4.26 -15.37 43.62
C LEU A 15 2.99 -15.31 42.74
N THR A 16 2.75 -16.37 41.98
CA THR A 16 1.54 -16.46 41.14
C THR A 16 0.31 -16.53 42.05
N HIS A 17 -0.67 -15.64 41.84
CA HIS A 17 -1.94 -15.54 42.58
C HIS A 17 -1.93 -14.84 43.95
N THR A 18 -0.84 -14.17 44.35
CA THR A 18 -0.93 -13.23 45.48
C THR A 18 -1.88 -12.07 45.13
N GLU A 19 -2.75 -11.68 46.06
CA GLU A 19 -3.68 -10.56 45.87
C GLU A 19 -3.01 -9.20 46.12
N SER A 20 -2.09 -9.16 47.07
CA SER A 20 -1.34 -7.96 47.48
C SER A 20 0.16 -8.20 47.37
N CYS A 21 0.89 -7.15 47.01
CA CYS A 21 2.34 -7.18 46.89
C CYS A 21 2.97 -7.44 48.26
N GLN A 22 3.85 -8.42 48.35
CA GLN A 22 4.53 -8.82 49.58
C GLN A 22 5.49 -7.74 50.10
N ALA A 23 5.96 -6.86 49.22
CA ALA A 23 6.94 -5.81 49.56
C ALA A 23 6.31 -4.47 49.95
N CYS A 24 5.17 -4.08 49.36
CA CYS A 24 4.58 -2.76 49.57
C CYS A 24 3.06 -2.76 49.83
N GLY A 25 2.43 -3.93 49.91
CA GLY A 25 1.00 -4.08 50.19
C GLY A 25 0.05 -3.63 49.08
N SER A 26 0.56 -3.13 47.95
CA SER A 26 -0.27 -2.68 46.82
C SER A 26 -1.03 -3.84 46.19
N LYS A 27 -2.28 -3.63 45.77
CA LYS A 27 -3.06 -4.64 45.03
C LYS A 27 -2.33 -5.04 43.75
N LEU A 28 -2.28 -6.34 43.47
CA LEU A 28 -1.63 -6.91 42.28
C LEU A 28 -2.57 -7.13 41.10
N LEU A 29 -3.88 -7.07 41.35
CA LEU A 29 -4.90 -7.14 40.31
C LEU A 29 -5.33 -5.72 39.92
N LEU A 30 -5.01 -5.33 38.69
CA LEU A 30 -5.36 -4.03 38.16
C LEU A 30 -6.81 -4.05 37.66
N ARG A 31 -7.63 -3.11 38.16
CA ARG A 31 -9.07 -3.01 37.85
C ARG A 31 -9.83 -4.32 38.07
N ASP A 32 -9.42 -5.06 39.10
CA ASP A 32 -9.97 -6.37 39.47
C ASP A 32 -10.06 -7.37 38.30
N ARG A 33 -9.18 -7.21 37.30
CA ARG A 33 -9.24 -7.96 36.03
C ARG A 33 -7.87 -8.37 35.51
N TYR A 34 -6.91 -7.44 35.49
CA TYR A 34 -5.64 -7.67 34.82
C TYR A 34 -4.54 -8.01 35.83
N ARG A 35 -3.92 -9.18 35.66
CA ARG A 35 -2.75 -9.57 36.44
C ARG A 35 -1.49 -9.30 35.64
N VAL A 36 -0.65 -8.41 36.13
CA VAL A 36 0.62 -8.10 35.49
C VAL A 36 1.61 -9.21 35.77
N ILE A 37 2.31 -9.68 34.72
CA ILE A 37 3.27 -10.78 34.80
C ILE A 37 4.69 -10.25 34.90
N GLN A 38 5.05 -9.31 34.02
CA GLN A 38 6.40 -8.76 33.94
C GLN A 38 6.41 -7.41 33.23
N GLN A 39 7.46 -6.64 33.47
CA GLN A 39 7.74 -5.42 32.75
C GLN A 39 8.40 -5.74 31.39
N LEU A 40 7.87 -5.17 30.30
CA LEU A 40 8.43 -5.31 28.95
C LEU A 40 9.37 -4.16 28.60
N GLY A 41 9.15 -2.97 29.18
CA GLY A 41 10.01 -1.82 28.95
C GLY A 41 9.62 -0.61 29.79
N HIS A 42 10.49 0.39 29.81
CA HIS A 42 10.23 1.72 30.37
C HIS A 42 10.78 2.78 29.42
N GLY A 43 10.13 3.94 29.40
CA GLY A 43 10.57 5.11 28.63
C GLY A 43 10.18 6.40 29.32
N GLY A 44 10.53 7.54 28.72
CA GLY A 44 10.29 8.87 29.32
C GLY A 44 8.82 9.25 29.54
N PHE A 45 7.88 8.42 29.09
CA PHE A 45 6.43 8.66 29.12
C PHE A 45 5.65 7.64 29.95
N GLY A 46 6.32 6.61 30.49
CA GLY A 46 5.64 5.53 31.19
C GLY A 46 6.35 4.19 31.15
N ALA A 47 5.63 3.16 31.60
CA ALA A 47 6.09 1.78 31.62
C ALA A 47 5.12 0.87 30.85
N THR A 48 5.66 -0.16 30.20
CA THR A 48 4.90 -1.14 29.43
C THR A 48 5.07 -2.52 30.04
N PHE A 49 3.97 -3.23 30.22
CA PHE A 49 3.93 -4.51 30.93
C PHE A 49 3.17 -5.57 30.13
N LEU A 50 3.58 -6.82 30.31
CA LEU A 50 2.81 -7.99 29.91
C LEU A 50 1.86 -8.35 31.05
N ALA A 51 0.59 -8.58 30.73
CA ALA A 51 -0.43 -8.97 31.68
C ALA A 51 -1.34 -10.07 31.11
N GLN A 52 -2.13 -10.68 31.99
CA GLN A 52 -3.22 -11.59 31.66
C GLN A 52 -4.55 -10.95 32.04
N ASP A 53 -5.55 -11.13 31.19
CA ASP A 53 -6.94 -10.80 31.49
C ASP A 53 -7.60 -11.98 32.20
N GLU A 54 -7.67 -11.96 33.53
CA GLU A 54 -8.19 -13.08 34.34
C GLU A 54 -9.72 -13.22 34.27
N LEU A 55 -10.42 -12.24 33.68
CA LEU A 55 -11.87 -12.28 33.53
C LEU A 55 -12.31 -13.09 32.30
N LEU A 56 -11.44 -13.21 31.29
CA LEU A 56 -11.75 -13.94 30.06
C LEU A 56 -11.28 -15.41 30.14
N PRO A 57 -12.06 -16.37 29.61
CA PRO A 57 -11.64 -17.76 29.56
C PRO A 57 -10.28 -17.94 28.88
N GLY A 58 -9.41 -18.75 29.51
CA GLY A 58 -8.06 -19.02 29.01
C GLY A 58 -7.03 -17.92 29.31
N ASN A 59 -7.39 -16.89 30.08
CA ASN A 59 -6.50 -15.83 30.57
C ASN A 59 -5.61 -15.24 29.47
N PRO A 60 -6.20 -14.69 28.39
CA PRO A 60 -5.43 -14.21 27.25
C PRO A 60 -4.44 -13.11 27.67
N HIS A 61 -3.28 -13.11 27.02
CA HIS A 61 -2.26 -12.09 27.26
C HIS A 61 -2.63 -10.75 26.63
N CYS A 62 -2.33 -9.68 27.35
CA CYS A 62 -2.47 -8.30 26.89
C CYS A 62 -1.25 -7.46 27.27
N VAL A 63 -1.09 -6.31 26.62
CA VAL A 63 -0.07 -5.31 26.95
C VAL A 63 -0.74 -4.18 27.70
N ILE A 64 -0.18 -3.81 28.85
CA ILE A 64 -0.61 -2.65 29.63
C ILE A 64 0.45 -1.57 29.52
N LYS A 65 0.07 -0.41 29.00
CA LYS A 65 0.89 0.80 29.04
C LYS A 65 0.37 1.72 30.12
N GLN A 66 1.22 1.97 31.11
CA GLN A 66 0.98 2.93 32.18
C GLN A 66 1.69 4.23 31.82
N LEU A 67 0.93 5.27 31.50
CA LEU A 67 1.47 6.61 31.30
C LEU A 67 1.64 7.26 32.67
N ARG A 68 2.86 7.75 32.92
CA ARG A 68 3.24 8.38 34.20
C ARG A 68 3.65 9.82 33.93
N PRO A 69 2.79 10.81 34.28
CA PRO A 69 3.14 12.21 34.12
C PRO A 69 4.37 12.57 34.96
N ALA A 70 5.28 13.39 34.41
CA ALA A 70 6.50 13.80 35.11
C ALA A 70 6.24 14.73 36.32
N ALA A 71 5.07 15.36 36.38
CA ALA A 71 4.66 16.24 37.46
C ALA A 71 3.18 16.02 37.80
N SER A 72 2.85 16.16 39.08
CA SER A 72 1.49 15.99 39.61
C SER A 72 0.71 17.31 39.68
N SER A 73 1.20 18.38 39.04
CA SER A 73 0.49 19.65 39.04
C SER A 73 -0.86 19.50 38.29
N PRO A 74 -1.95 20.13 38.75
CA PRO A 74 -3.28 19.93 38.16
C PRO A 74 -3.33 20.20 36.65
N HIS A 75 -2.56 21.18 36.17
CA HIS A 75 -2.49 21.52 34.76
C HIS A 75 -1.80 20.42 33.93
N VAL A 76 -0.70 19.85 34.43
CA VAL A 76 0.02 18.76 33.76
C VAL A 76 -0.80 17.48 33.74
N LEU A 77 -1.50 17.16 34.84
CA LEU A 77 -2.41 16.01 34.89
C LEU A 77 -3.60 16.15 33.93
N GLN A 78 -4.18 17.35 33.82
CA GLN A 78 -5.25 17.60 32.87
C GLN A 78 -4.78 17.43 31.43
N MET A 79 -3.60 17.97 31.10
CA MET A 79 -2.98 17.78 29.79
C MET A 79 -2.72 16.30 29.48
N ALA A 80 -2.14 15.56 30.43
CA ALA A 80 -1.89 14.12 30.28
C ALA A 80 -3.18 13.34 30.03
N ARG A 81 -4.28 13.69 30.73
CA ARG A 81 -5.60 13.09 30.54
C ARG A 81 -6.15 13.31 29.14
N GLU A 82 -6.01 14.52 28.60
CA GLU A 82 -6.46 14.85 27.24
C GLU A 82 -5.68 14.07 26.18
N LEU A 83 -4.35 14.01 26.33
CA LEU A 83 -3.49 13.27 25.41
C LEU A 83 -3.76 11.76 25.46
N PHE A 84 -3.94 11.21 26.66
CA PHE A 84 -4.30 9.80 26.87
C PHE A 84 -5.64 9.45 26.20
N LYS A 85 -6.68 10.27 26.39
CA LYS A 85 -7.98 10.08 25.72
C LYS A 85 -7.85 10.15 24.20
N ARG A 86 -6.99 11.04 23.69
CA ARG A 86 -6.72 11.15 22.25
C ARG A 86 -6.01 9.92 21.70
N GLU A 87 -5.05 9.36 22.42
CA GLU A 87 -4.39 8.11 22.03
C GLU A 87 -5.38 6.94 21.99
N ALA A 88 -6.19 6.77 23.03
CA ALA A 88 -7.25 5.76 23.07
C ALA A 88 -8.22 5.91 21.88
N LYS A 89 -8.67 7.14 21.58
CA LYS A 89 -9.55 7.43 20.43
C LYS A 89 -8.86 7.10 19.10
N THR A 90 -7.58 7.40 18.98
CA THR A 90 -6.79 7.12 17.77
C THR A 90 -6.69 5.61 17.55
N LEU A 91 -6.30 4.85 18.58
CA LEU A 91 -6.21 3.39 18.53
C LEU A 91 -7.58 2.75 18.25
N GLY A 92 -8.65 3.25 18.85
CA GLY A 92 -10.02 2.80 18.55
C GLY A 92 -10.42 3.03 17.09
N LYS A 93 -9.95 4.12 16.45
CA LYS A 93 -10.22 4.41 15.04
C LYS A 93 -9.48 3.45 14.08
N ILE A 94 -8.23 3.11 14.39
CA ILE A 94 -7.36 2.36 13.47
C ILE A 94 -7.25 0.86 13.79
N GLY A 95 -7.61 0.44 15.00
CA GLY A 95 -7.37 -0.90 15.54
C GLY A 95 -8.13 -2.05 14.87
N ASN A 96 -9.05 -1.75 13.95
CA ASN A 96 -9.69 -2.77 13.10
C ASN A 96 -8.75 -3.35 12.02
N HIS A 97 -7.49 -2.90 11.96
CA HIS A 97 -6.51 -3.37 11.00
C HIS A 97 -5.62 -4.49 11.60
N PRO A 98 -5.40 -5.62 10.89
CA PRO A 98 -4.70 -6.80 11.44
C PRO A 98 -3.21 -6.57 11.76
N GLN A 99 -2.63 -5.50 11.25
CA GLN A 99 -1.24 -5.07 11.49
C GLN A 99 -1.13 -3.90 12.49
N VAL A 100 -2.21 -3.60 13.21
CA VAL A 100 -2.25 -2.62 14.31
C VAL A 100 -2.88 -3.30 15.53
N PRO A 101 -2.27 -3.23 16.73
CA PRO A 101 -2.86 -3.84 17.92
C PRO A 101 -4.23 -3.26 18.24
N ARG A 102 -5.19 -4.12 18.60
CA ARG A 102 -6.50 -3.68 19.09
C ARG A 102 -6.37 -3.02 20.46
N LEU A 103 -7.12 -1.95 20.67
CA LEU A 103 -7.38 -1.41 22.01
C LEU A 103 -8.43 -2.30 22.69
N LEU A 104 -8.08 -2.90 23.81
CA LEU A 104 -8.96 -3.79 24.59
C LEU A 104 -9.69 -3.02 25.69
N ASP A 105 -9.00 -2.05 26.31
CA ASP A 105 -9.52 -1.25 27.41
C ASP A 105 -8.69 0.02 27.59
N TYR A 106 -9.26 1.03 28.23
CA TYR A 106 -8.54 2.22 28.67
C TYR A 106 -9.20 2.82 29.90
N PHE A 107 -8.41 3.22 30.89
CA PHE A 107 -8.95 3.80 32.12
C PHE A 107 -7.92 4.64 32.88
N GLU A 108 -8.43 5.43 33.83
CA GLU A 108 -7.65 6.19 34.79
C GLU A 108 -7.91 5.61 36.18
N ALA A 109 -6.85 5.39 36.96
CA ALA A 109 -6.93 4.94 38.36
C ALA A 109 -5.84 5.63 39.16
N ASN A 110 -6.17 6.22 40.31
CA ASN A 110 -5.21 6.92 41.19
C ASN A 110 -4.36 7.99 40.48
N GLN A 111 -4.97 8.74 39.53
CA GLN A 111 -4.28 9.73 38.67
C GLN A 111 -3.22 9.14 37.72
N GLU A 112 -3.23 7.82 37.55
CA GLU A 112 -2.42 7.11 36.56
C GLU A 112 -3.30 6.66 35.39
N PHE A 113 -2.72 6.61 34.19
CA PHE A 113 -3.47 6.35 32.96
C PHE A 113 -3.00 5.05 32.32
N PHE A 114 -3.94 4.17 31.98
CA PHE A 114 -3.66 2.81 31.52
C PHE A 114 -4.31 2.53 30.16
N LEU A 115 -3.50 2.17 29.15
CA LEU A 115 -3.97 1.61 27.88
C LEU A 115 -3.74 0.11 27.88
N VAL A 116 -4.80 -0.67 27.63
CA VAL A 116 -4.71 -2.12 27.47
C VAL A 116 -4.86 -2.47 26.01
N GLN A 117 -3.87 -3.13 25.44
CA GLN A 117 -3.79 -3.47 24.03
C GLN A 117 -3.59 -4.97 23.84
N GLU A 118 -3.93 -5.45 22.65
CA GLU A 118 -3.61 -6.81 22.21
C GLU A 118 -2.11 -7.10 22.34
N TYR A 119 -1.77 -8.26 22.92
CA TYR A 119 -0.39 -8.72 22.96
C TYR A 119 0.01 -9.35 21.62
N ILE A 120 1.08 -8.83 21.02
CA ILE A 120 1.63 -9.35 19.78
C ILE A 120 2.84 -10.22 20.10
N SER A 121 2.67 -11.54 20.00
CA SER A 121 3.78 -12.49 20.12
C SER A 121 4.67 -12.41 18.87
N GLY A 122 5.94 -12.07 19.05
CA GLY A 122 6.89 -11.91 17.95
C GLY A 122 8.21 -11.28 18.38
N SER A 123 9.10 -11.06 17.41
CA SER A 123 10.34 -10.31 17.62
C SER A 123 10.22 -8.92 16.99
N THR A 124 10.77 -7.90 17.63
CA THR A 124 10.91 -6.59 16.99
C THR A 124 11.96 -6.67 15.87
N LEU A 125 11.85 -5.81 14.85
CA LEU A 125 12.88 -5.75 13.81
C LEU A 125 14.26 -5.41 14.37
N GLN A 126 14.32 -4.64 15.46
CA GLN A 126 15.58 -4.39 16.17
C GLN A 126 16.19 -5.68 16.72
N GLN A 127 15.39 -6.57 17.30
CA GLN A 127 15.84 -7.87 17.79
C GLN A 127 16.24 -8.79 16.64
N GLU A 128 15.52 -8.75 15.51
CA GLU A 128 15.88 -9.52 14.31
C GLU A 128 17.26 -9.14 13.79
N VAL A 129 17.54 -7.84 13.65
CA VAL A 129 18.85 -7.35 13.19
C VAL A 129 19.95 -7.68 14.19
N LYS A 130 19.71 -7.53 15.50
CA LYS A 130 20.70 -7.92 16.52
C LYS A 130 21.05 -9.41 16.48
N ARG A 131 20.09 -10.26 16.11
CA ARG A 131 20.26 -11.72 16.08
C ARG A 131 20.83 -12.23 14.76
N ALA A 132 20.35 -11.73 13.64
CA ALA A 132 20.65 -12.26 12.30
C ALA A 132 21.56 -11.34 11.46
N GLY A 133 21.89 -10.16 11.97
CA GLY A 133 22.62 -9.14 11.23
C GLY A 133 21.74 -8.26 10.34
N PRO A 134 22.36 -7.34 9.60
CA PRO A 134 21.65 -6.45 8.68
C PRO A 134 20.94 -7.21 7.55
N PHE A 135 19.90 -6.58 7.00
CA PHE A 135 19.09 -7.12 5.93
C PHE A 135 19.74 -6.84 4.57
N SER A 136 19.50 -7.73 3.60
CA SER A 136 19.84 -7.46 2.21
C SER A 136 18.89 -6.43 1.60
N GLU A 137 19.27 -5.87 0.45
CA GLU A 137 18.41 -4.98 -0.34
C GLU A 137 17.03 -5.59 -0.61
N ALA A 138 16.99 -6.85 -1.03
CA ALA A 138 15.75 -7.59 -1.26
C ALA A 138 14.91 -7.72 0.02
N GLY A 139 15.56 -7.95 1.17
CA GLY A 139 14.91 -8.00 2.47
C GLY A 139 14.28 -6.65 2.86
N VAL A 140 14.97 -5.54 2.62
CA VAL A 140 14.44 -4.19 2.90
C VAL A 140 13.33 -3.80 1.93
N LYS A 141 13.42 -4.18 0.65
CA LYS A 141 12.31 -4.00 -0.32
C LYS A 141 11.08 -4.80 0.08
N GLN A 142 11.25 -6.05 0.53
CA GLN A 142 10.16 -6.86 1.07
C GLN A 142 9.53 -6.19 2.30
N PHE A 143 10.35 -5.70 3.24
CA PHE A 143 9.90 -4.91 4.39
C PHE A 143 9.08 -3.69 3.96
N LEU A 144 9.55 -2.89 3.01
CA LEU A 144 8.83 -1.72 2.49
C LEU A 144 7.50 -2.11 1.84
N SER A 145 7.46 -3.23 1.10
CA SER A 145 6.24 -3.73 0.47
C SER A 145 5.15 -4.11 1.49
N GLU A 146 5.54 -4.50 2.70
CA GLU A 146 4.63 -4.83 3.80
C GLU A 146 4.20 -3.58 4.60
N VAL A 147 5.13 -2.65 4.87
CA VAL A 147 4.87 -1.50 5.74
C VAL A 147 4.19 -0.34 5.02
N LEU A 148 4.51 -0.08 3.75
CA LEU A 148 3.94 1.07 3.03
C LEU A 148 2.41 1.00 2.87
N PRO A 149 1.78 -0.16 2.57
CA PRO A 149 0.32 -0.26 2.54
C PRO A 149 -0.34 -0.02 3.91
N MET A 150 0.27 -0.52 4.98
CA MET A 150 -0.18 -0.27 6.35
C MET A 150 -0.06 1.22 6.71
N LEU A 151 1.05 1.86 6.35
CA LEU A 151 1.24 3.29 6.58
C LEU A 151 0.24 4.13 5.78
N GLN A 152 -0.04 3.74 4.53
CA GLN A 152 -1.07 4.38 3.71
C GLN A 152 -2.46 4.28 4.36
N TYR A 153 -2.81 3.13 4.95
CA TYR A 153 -4.05 2.98 5.72
C TYR A 153 -4.10 3.94 6.91
N ILE A 154 -3.04 3.99 7.74
CA ILE A 154 -2.95 4.88 8.91
C ILE A 154 -3.14 6.35 8.48
N HIS A 155 -2.45 6.77 7.42
CA HIS A 155 -2.56 8.13 6.87
C HIS A 155 -3.95 8.42 6.30
N SER A 156 -4.61 7.45 5.68
CA SER A 156 -6.00 7.59 5.20
C SER A 156 -7.00 7.83 6.33
N GLN A 157 -6.68 7.35 7.54
CA GLN A 157 -7.45 7.61 8.75
C GLN A 157 -7.08 8.96 9.40
N GLN A 158 -6.30 9.81 8.72
CA GLN A 158 -5.81 11.10 9.22
C GLN A 158 -4.97 10.97 10.49
N VAL A 159 -4.24 9.86 10.62
CA VAL A 159 -3.34 9.58 11.74
C VAL A 159 -1.89 9.67 11.24
N ILE A 160 -1.02 10.25 12.05
CA ILE A 160 0.44 10.26 11.84
C ILE A 160 1.04 9.45 12.99
N HIS A 161 1.91 8.48 12.67
CA HIS A 161 2.46 7.56 13.67
C HIS A 161 3.50 8.21 14.58
N ARG A 162 4.43 8.97 14.00
CA ARG A 162 5.46 9.83 14.66
C ARG A 162 6.62 9.11 15.34
N ASP A 163 6.50 7.81 15.59
CA ASP A 163 7.58 7.03 16.21
C ASP A 163 7.86 5.73 15.45
N ILE A 164 7.91 5.79 14.11
CA ILE A 164 8.28 4.62 13.30
C ILE A 164 9.78 4.35 13.50
N LYS A 165 10.09 3.15 14.00
CA LYS A 165 11.46 2.67 14.24
C LYS A 165 11.48 1.15 14.36
N PRO A 166 12.64 0.49 14.21
CA PRO A 166 12.76 -0.98 14.30
C PRO A 166 12.21 -1.59 15.60
N ALA A 167 12.27 -0.86 16.72
CA ALA A 167 11.74 -1.32 18.00
C ALA A 167 10.19 -1.36 18.07
N ASN A 168 9.52 -0.58 17.22
CA ASN A 168 8.06 -0.46 17.19
C ASN A 168 7.42 -1.29 16.06
N LEU A 169 8.19 -2.15 15.40
CA LEU A 169 7.73 -3.04 14.35
C LEU A 169 7.99 -4.48 14.78
N ILE A 170 6.93 -5.22 15.08
CA ILE A 170 7.00 -6.62 15.50
C ILE A 170 6.67 -7.52 14.32
N ARG A 171 7.52 -8.52 14.05
CA ARG A 171 7.15 -9.63 13.17
C ARG A 171 6.43 -10.69 13.98
N ARG A 172 5.12 -10.80 13.77
CA ARG A 172 4.25 -11.72 14.53
C ARG A 172 4.63 -13.17 14.24
N SER A 173 4.75 -13.96 15.30
CA SER A 173 5.21 -15.35 15.21
C SER A 173 4.28 -16.25 14.38
N GLN A 174 2.97 -16.01 14.48
CA GLN A 174 1.90 -16.84 13.91
C GLN A 174 1.90 -16.85 12.37
N ASP A 175 2.02 -15.68 11.74
CA ASP A 175 1.84 -15.50 10.29
C ASP A 175 3.00 -14.74 9.62
N LYS A 176 4.03 -14.40 10.40
CA LYS A 176 5.20 -13.61 9.97
C LYS A 176 4.87 -12.23 9.43
N LYS A 177 3.67 -11.70 9.68
CA LYS A 177 3.29 -10.34 9.29
C LYS A 177 3.87 -9.31 10.24
N LEU A 178 4.23 -8.15 9.69
CA LEU A 178 4.62 -7.00 10.49
C LEU A 178 3.40 -6.37 11.15
N VAL A 179 3.55 -6.01 12.42
CA VAL A 179 2.58 -5.26 13.21
C VAL A 179 3.28 -4.00 13.72
N LEU A 180 2.69 -2.84 13.46
CA LEU A 180 3.18 -1.57 13.96
C LEU A 180 2.54 -1.30 15.32
N ILE A 181 3.38 -1.18 16.33
CA ILE A 181 3.00 -0.88 17.70
C ILE A 181 3.35 0.58 18.03
N ASP A 182 2.86 1.07 19.17
CA ASP A 182 3.32 2.33 19.77
C ASP A 182 3.05 3.59 18.95
N PHE A 183 1.76 3.87 18.72
CA PHE A 183 1.30 5.11 18.09
C PHE A 183 1.59 6.31 18.99
N GLY A 184 2.59 7.11 18.62
CA GLY A 184 3.06 8.29 19.36
C GLY A 184 2.12 9.50 19.35
N ALA A 185 0.80 9.28 19.44
CA ALA A 185 -0.26 10.27 19.26
C ALA A 185 -0.30 11.38 20.34
N VAL A 186 0.47 11.23 21.41
CA VAL A 186 0.49 12.10 22.61
C VAL A 186 1.35 13.38 22.46
N LYS A 187 1.95 13.65 21.29
CA LYS A 187 2.93 14.76 21.16
C LYS A 187 2.40 16.07 20.56
N ASP A 188 1.13 16.15 20.13
CA ASP A 188 0.58 17.38 19.53
C ASP A 188 -0.38 18.12 20.45
N GLN A 189 0.09 19.30 20.87
CA GLN A 189 -0.60 20.48 21.41
C GLN A 189 -0.13 20.87 22.81
N VAL A 190 1.14 21.28 22.93
CA VAL A 190 1.49 22.34 23.89
C VAL A 190 1.61 23.62 23.08
N SER A 191 0.57 24.44 23.08
CA SER A 191 0.68 25.83 22.64
C SER A 191 1.62 26.54 23.61
N PRO A 192 2.75 27.14 23.20
CA PRO A 192 3.65 27.85 24.12
C PRO A 192 3.08 29.22 24.58
N ALA A 193 1.76 29.40 24.51
CA ALA A 193 1.13 30.64 24.91
C ALA A 193 0.71 30.54 26.38
N ARG A 194 1.56 31.10 27.24
CA ARG A 194 1.38 31.43 28.68
C ARG A 194 1.92 30.38 29.67
N ALA A 195 3.19 30.54 30.05
CA ALA A 195 3.63 30.52 31.45
C ALA A 195 5.10 30.95 31.54
N GLY A 196 5.41 31.77 32.54
CA GLY A 196 6.75 32.29 32.82
C GLY A 196 7.77 31.19 33.11
N ALA A 197 9.03 31.58 33.00
CA ALA A 197 10.19 30.71 33.13
C ALA A 197 10.27 30.00 34.49
N SER A 198 9.99 28.69 34.51
CA SER A 198 10.61 27.68 35.39
C SER A 198 10.14 26.23 35.11
N GLU A 199 9.11 26.02 34.28
CA GLU A 199 8.51 24.69 34.05
C GLU A 199 8.85 24.04 32.67
N GLN A 200 9.77 24.61 31.89
CA GLN A 200 10.04 24.23 30.49
C GLN A 200 10.61 22.81 30.27
N THR A 201 11.17 22.17 31.29
CA THR A 201 11.71 20.80 31.21
C THR A 201 10.64 19.71 31.24
N ALA A 202 9.51 19.94 31.92
CA ALA A 202 8.39 19.00 31.89
C ALA A 202 7.68 19.04 30.52
N PHE A 203 7.55 20.22 29.91
CA PHE A 203 6.89 20.40 28.61
C PHE A 203 7.71 19.89 27.41
N THR A 204 9.03 19.93 27.48
CA THR A 204 9.92 19.40 26.42
C THR A 204 10.03 17.88 26.43
N ALA A 205 9.85 17.25 27.60
CA ALA A 205 9.77 15.79 27.71
C ALA A 205 8.59 15.23 26.89
N TYR A 206 7.48 15.97 26.75
CA TYR A 206 6.30 15.49 26.02
C TYR A 206 6.42 15.53 24.48
N ALA A 207 7.43 16.20 23.92
CA ALA A 207 7.40 16.62 22.51
C ALA A 207 8.35 15.87 21.56
N ILE A 208 9.28 15.03 22.05
CA ILE A 208 10.44 14.64 21.25
C ILE A 208 10.30 13.19 20.76
N GLY A 209 10.13 12.98 19.44
CA GLY A 209 10.25 11.65 18.80
C GLY A 209 11.57 10.96 19.14
N THR A 210 11.70 9.65 18.90
CA THR A 210 12.97 8.97 19.24
C THR A 210 14.16 9.65 18.53
N PRO A 211 15.19 10.14 19.27
CA PRO A 211 16.29 10.89 18.68
C PRO A 211 16.97 10.10 17.55
N GLY A 212 17.14 10.76 16.39
CA GLY A 212 17.75 10.19 15.18
C GLY A 212 16.77 9.62 14.14
N TYR A 213 15.49 9.39 14.48
CA TYR A 213 14.48 8.89 13.53
C TYR A 213 13.54 10.00 12.99
N ALA A 214 13.57 11.19 13.60
CA ALA A 214 12.79 12.34 13.15
C ALA A 214 13.64 13.26 12.25
N PRO A 215 13.05 13.94 11.25
CA PRO A 215 13.79 14.87 10.41
C PRO A 215 14.41 16.04 11.22
N PRO A 216 15.63 16.49 10.89
CA PRO A 216 16.36 17.54 11.63
C PRO A 216 15.56 18.85 11.78
N ASN A 217 14.92 19.30 10.70
CA ASN A 217 14.15 20.57 10.68
C ASN A 217 12.79 20.50 11.40
N THR A 218 12.37 19.32 11.87
CA THR A 218 11.14 19.13 12.65
C THR A 218 11.38 18.94 14.14
N MET A 219 12.63 19.07 14.63
CA MET A 219 12.92 19.05 16.07
C MET A 219 12.20 20.16 16.86
N ALA A 220 11.55 21.12 16.18
CA ALA A 220 10.72 22.16 16.78
C ALA A 220 9.33 22.39 16.12
N MET A 221 8.90 21.63 15.10
CA MET A 221 7.63 21.91 14.39
C MET A 221 6.82 20.66 13.96
N ARG A 222 5.49 20.84 13.95
CA ARG A 222 4.42 19.81 13.87
C ARG A 222 4.71 18.69 12.85
N PRO A 223 4.57 17.41 13.23
CA PRO A 223 4.76 16.29 12.32
C PRO A 223 3.72 16.30 11.20
N VAL A 224 4.15 15.89 10.00
CA VAL A 224 3.31 15.71 8.81
C VAL A 224 3.38 14.24 8.36
N TYR A 225 2.52 13.80 7.44
CA TYR A 225 2.57 12.43 6.90
C TYR A 225 3.95 12.07 6.31
N ALA A 226 4.61 13.05 5.68
CA ALA A 226 5.98 12.90 5.17
C ALA A 226 7.04 12.71 6.27
N SER A 227 6.74 13.04 7.53
CA SER A 227 7.64 12.75 8.66
C SER A 227 7.71 11.25 8.95
N ASP A 228 6.60 10.52 8.83
CA ASP A 228 6.60 9.06 8.95
C ASP A 228 7.40 8.39 7.82
N ILE A 229 7.36 8.97 6.62
CA ILE A 229 8.15 8.48 5.47
C ILE A 229 9.65 8.63 5.74
N TYR A 230 10.07 9.75 6.32
CA TYR A 230 11.46 9.93 6.74
C TYR A 230 11.87 8.91 7.78
N ALA A 231 11.06 8.73 8.83
CA ALA A 231 11.32 7.75 9.89
C ALA A 231 11.38 6.31 9.34
N LEU A 232 10.57 6.00 8.33
CA LEU A 232 10.64 4.74 7.60
C LEU A 232 11.93 4.63 6.76
N GLY A 233 12.39 5.71 6.16
CA GLY A 233 13.68 5.78 5.46
C GLY A 233 14.85 5.52 6.42
N VAL A 234 14.86 6.15 7.60
CA VAL A 234 15.87 5.91 8.64
C VAL A 234 15.82 4.45 9.13
N THR A 235 14.60 3.91 9.27
CA THR A 235 14.42 2.48 9.58
C THR A 235 15.04 1.59 8.51
N CYS A 236 14.90 1.91 7.22
CA CYS A 236 15.55 1.16 6.14
C CYS A 236 17.07 1.20 6.22
N VAL A 237 17.66 2.38 6.51
CA VAL A 237 19.11 2.51 6.71
C VAL A 237 19.58 1.67 7.90
N TYR A 238 18.85 1.68 9.02
CA TYR A 238 19.15 0.80 10.16
C TYR A 238 19.11 -0.68 9.74
N LEU A 239 18.08 -1.09 8.98
CA LEU A 239 17.97 -2.47 8.52
C LEU A 239 19.15 -2.86 7.60
N LEU A 240 19.60 -1.98 6.71
CA LEU A 240 20.73 -2.25 5.80
C LEU A 240 22.10 -2.26 6.49
N THR A 241 22.29 -1.44 7.52
CA THR A 241 23.61 -1.21 8.14
C THR A 241 23.78 -1.91 9.49
N GLY A 242 22.67 -2.19 10.19
CA GLY A 242 22.66 -2.58 11.59
C GLY A 242 23.08 -1.47 12.57
N ARG A 243 23.36 -0.26 12.11
CA ARG A 243 23.86 0.86 12.92
C ARG A 243 22.73 1.77 13.38
N SER A 244 22.79 2.21 14.64
CA SER A 244 21.85 3.21 15.14
C SER A 244 22.01 4.52 14.36
N PRO A 245 20.94 5.30 14.12
CA PRO A 245 21.05 6.60 13.46
C PRO A 245 21.96 7.61 14.19
N LYS A 246 22.25 7.38 15.47
CA LYS A 246 23.19 8.18 16.27
C LYS A 246 24.65 7.86 15.98
N ASP A 247 24.91 6.68 15.40
CA ASP A 247 26.26 6.18 15.07
C ASP A 247 26.58 6.40 13.58
N LEU A 248 25.75 7.18 12.88
CA LEU A 248 25.93 7.57 11.48
C LEU A 248 26.40 9.02 11.43
N ASP A 249 27.22 9.31 10.43
CA ASP A 249 27.68 10.67 10.16
C ASP A 249 26.59 11.49 9.47
N TYR A 250 26.64 12.81 9.67
CA TYR A 250 25.73 13.76 9.05
C TYR A 250 26.54 14.88 8.40
N ASP A 251 26.10 15.33 7.24
CA ASP A 251 26.67 16.49 6.57
C ASP A 251 26.44 17.75 7.42
N PRO A 252 27.50 18.41 7.91
CA PRO A 252 27.37 19.58 8.78
C PRO A 252 26.69 20.79 8.11
N ALA A 253 26.67 20.87 6.77
CA ALA A 253 26.16 22.03 6.04
C ALA A 253 24.65 21.97 5.82
N ASN A 254 24.08 20.78 5.60
CA ASN A 254 22.67 20.59 5.25
C ASN A 254 21.91 19.62 6.19
N GLY A 255 22.61 18.91 7.07
CA GLY A 255 22.03 17.95 8.01
C GLY A 255 21.58 16.62 7.39
N GLU A 256 22.02 16.31 6.17
CA GLU A 256 21.74 15.02 5.52
C GLU A 256 22.50 13.88 6.17
N MET A 257 21.87 12.71 6.26
CA MET A 257 22.47 11.50 6.81
C MET A 257 23.42 10.88 5.78
N LEU A 258 24.67 10.63 6.16
CA LEU A 258 25.70 10.04 5.32
C LEU A 258 25.74 8.51 5.51
N TRP A 259 24.85 7.81 4.78
CA TRP A 259 24.69 6.35 4.89
C TRP A 259 25.13 5.58 3.65
N GLN A 260 25.31 6.25 2.51
CA GLN A 260 25.51 5.62 1.19
C GLN A 260 26.77 4.77 1.15
N ASP A 261 27.88 5.25 1.71
CA ASP A 261 29.16 4.53 1.73
C ASP A 261 29.16 3.30 2.66
N GLN A 262 28.12 3.14 3.49
CA GLN A 262 27.99 2.05 4.44
C GLN A 262 27.15 0.88 3.89
N VAL A 263 26.61 0.99 2.67
CA VAL A 263 25.71 -0.01 2.09
C VAL A 263 26.07 -0.31 0.63
N HIS A 264 25.73 -1.51 0.19
CA HIS A 264 25.90 -1.93 -1.21
C HIS A 264 24.53 -2.27 -1.78
N ILE A 265 23.91 -1.32 -2.47
CA ILE A 265 22.57 -1.44 -3.05
C ILE A 265 22.52 -0.83 -4.46
N THR A 266 21.48 -1.15 -5.22
CA THR A 266 21.29 -0.58 -6.57
C THR A 266 21.13 0.94 -6.56
N GLU A 267 21.61 1.61 -7.62
CA GLU A 267 21.48 3.06 -7.83
C GLU A 267 20.02 3.55 -7.74
N HIS A 268 19.09 2.77 -8.31
CA HIS A 268 17.67 3.09 -8.23
C HIS A 268 17.18 3.08 -6.78
N PHE A 269 17.48 2.02 -6.03
CA PHE A 269 17.07 1.94 -4.62
C PHE A 269 17.75 3.02 -3.76
N THR A 270 19.01 3.36 -4.05
CA THR A 270 19.70 4.51 -3.45
C THR A 270 18.94 5.81 -3.67
N SER A 271 18.49 6.07 -4.90
CA SER A 271 17.70 7.26 -5.24
C SER A 271 16.36 7.30 -4.49
N VAL A 272 15.70 6.15 -4.33
CA VAL A 272 14.45 6.04 -3.55
C VAL A 272 14.69 6.36 -2.08
N LEU A 273 15.68 5.73 -1.44
CA LEU A 273 16.00 5.96 -0.03
C LEU A 273 16.45 7.40 0.23
N ARG A 274 17.29 7.97 -0.64
CA ARG A 274 17.69 9.37 -0.57
C ARG A 274 16.48 10.29 -0.56
N LYS A 275 15.50 10.07 -1.46
CA LYS A 275 14.29 10.88 -1.50
C LYS A 275 13.33 10.64 -0.32
N MET A 276 13.37 9.48 0.33
CA MET A 276 12.68 9.28 1.62
C MET A 276 13.34 10.08 2.76
N LEU A 277 14.67 10.20 2.72
CA LEU A 277 15.51 10.85 3.72
C LEU A 277 15.77 12.35 3.47
N GLU A 278 15.15 12.93 2.44
CA GLU A 278 15.21 14.37 2.16
C GLU A 278 14.86 15.20 3.40
N VAL A 279 15.75 16.10 3.82
CA VAL A 279 15.53 16.95 5.01
C VAL A 279 14.38 17.93 4.74
N SER A 280 14.32 18.47 3.52
CA SER A 280 13.22 19.33 3.08
C SER A 280 11.95 18.52 2.87
N VAL A 281 10.93 18.79 3.68
CA VAL A 281 9.60 18.17 3.52
C VAL A 281 9.06 18.35 2.11
N ARG A 282 9.38 19.45 1.42
CA ARG A 282 8.89 19.73 0.05
C ARG A 282 9.47 18.78 -1.00
N HIS A 283 10.70 18.32 -0.81
CA HIS A 283 11.40 17.46 -1.78
C HIS A 283 11.24 15.97 -1.48
N ARG A 284 10.87 15.65 -0.23
CA ARG A 284 10.53 14.30 0.21
C ARG A 284 9.30 13.77 -0.51
N TYR A 285 9.16 12.45 -0.56
CA TYR A 285 7.87 11.84 -0.89
C TYR A 285 6.77 12.32 0.08
N GLN A 286 5.61 12.66 -0.47
CA GLN A 286 4.49 13.21 0.29
C GLN A 286 3.55 12.12 0.80
N THR A 287 3.53 10.96 0.15
CA THR A 287 2.63 9.85 0.50
C THR A 287 3.33 8.50 0.40
N ALA A 288 2.92 7.53 1.22
CA ALA A 288 3.41 6.15 1.13
C ALA A 288 3.20 5.53 -0.27
N GLY A 289 2.13 5.95 -0.96
CA GLY A 289 1.85 5.53 -2.34
C GLY A 289 2.87 6.04 -3.36
N GLU A 290 3.49 7.21 -3.14
CA GLU A 290 4.60 7.66 -4.01
C GLU A 290 5.84 6.79 -3.87
N VAL A 291 6.16 6.37 -2.64
CA VAL A 291 7.29 5.46 -2.39
C VAL A 291 7.03 4.10 -3.05
N LEU A 292 5.83 3.55 -2.91
CA LEU A 292 5.44 2.30 -3.59
C LEU A 292 5.62 2.38 -5.11
N ARG A 293 5.16 3.48 -5.74
CA ARG A 293 5.34 3.70 -7.18
C ARG A 293 6.81 3.83 -7.57
N ALA A 294 7.63 4.44 -6.72
CA ALA A 294 9.06 4.57 -6.97
C ALA A 294 9.77 3.21 -6.94
N LEU A 295 9.39 2.32 -6.03
CA LEU A 295 9.90 0.95 -5.97
C LEU A 295 9.43 0.12 -7.18
N ASP A 296 8.17 0.24 -7.59
CA ASP A 296 7.59 -0.47 -8.74
C ASP A 296 8.23 -0.11 -10.11
N LEU A 297 9.00 0.99 -10.19
CA LEU A 297 9.67 1.43 -11.43
C LEU A 297 10.95 0.65 -11.76
N GLU A 298 11.46 -0.16 -10.83
CA GLU A 298 12.74 -0.85 -10.95
C GLU A 298 12.85 -1.76 -12.20
N PRO A 299 11.88 -2.61 -12.54
CA PRO A 299 11.97 -3.46 -13.73
C PRO A 299 12.01 -2.67 -15.07
N TYR A 300 11.57 -1.40 -15.07
CA TYR A 300 11.55 -0.55 -16.25
C TYR A 300 12.92 0.12 -16.50
N LEU A 301 13.70 0.37 -15.45
CA LEU A 301 15.05 0.94 -15.56
C LEU A 301 16.05 -0.08 -16.08
N ASP A 302 15.99 -1.34 -15.64
CA ASP A 302 16.81 -2.43 -16.18
C ASP A 302 16.58 -2.63 -17.68
N SER A 303 15.32 -2.57 -18.12
CA SER A 303 14.95 -2.66 -19.54
C SER A 303 15.44 -1.44 -20.34
N LEU A 304 15.48 -0.25 -19.73
CA LEU A 304 15.99 0.97 -20.35
C LEU A 304 17.52 0.92 -20.48
N GLU A 305 18.22 0.46 -19.45
CA GLU A 305 19.67 0.32 -19.42
C GLU A 305 20.16 -0.72 -20.45
N GLN A 306 19.51 -1.88 -20.54
CA GLN A 306 19.79 -2.88 -21.58
C GLN A 306 19.55 -2.33 -23.00
N SER A 307 18.55 -1.48 -23.19
CA SER A 307 18.28 -0.83 -24.49
C SER A 307 19.31 0.26 -24.85
N MET A 308 19.97 0.86 -23.86
CA MET A 308 21.04 1.85 -24.06
C MET A 308 22.39 1.18 -24.35
N VAL A 309 22.72 0.09 -23.64
CA VAL A 309 23.96 -0.70 -23.85
C VAL A 309 23.99 -1.34 -25.24
N THR A 310 22.86 -1.85 -25.74
CA THR A 310 22.75 -2.41 -27.10
C THR A 310 22.94 -1.38 -28.22
N LYS A 311 22.78 -0.09 -27.92
CA LYS A 311 22.99 1.02 -28.88
C LYS A 311 24.45 1.48 -28.95
N ALA A 312 25.21 1.32 -27.86
CA ALA A 312 26.61 1.72 -27.75
C ALA A 312 27.59 0.74 -28.45
N ASN A 313 27.17 -0.50 -28.71
CA ASN A 313 28.01 -1.54 -29.34
C ASN A 313 27.92 -1.63 -30.89
N ARG A 314 27.42 -0.60 -31.59
CA ARG A 314 27.51 -0.56 -33.07
C ARG A 314 28.87 0.02 -33.50
N PRO A 315 29.65 -0.67 -34.36
CA PRO A 315 30.93 -0.14 -34.82
C PRO A 315 30.72 1.07 -35.76
N PRO A 316 31.64 2.05 -35.78
CA PRO A 316 31.50 3.22 -36.63
C PRO A 316 31.67 2.84 -38.12
N ARG A 317 30.71 3.25 -38.96
CA ARG A 317 30.86 3.19 -40.42
C ARG A 317 31.92 4.18 -40.88
N LYS A 318 32.89 3.72 -41.68
CA LYS A 318 33.95 4.53 -42.27
C LYS A 318 33.38 5.56 -43.27
N PRO A 319 33.95 6.77 -43.37
CA PRO A 319 33.57 7.78 -44.35
C PRO A 319 34.40 7.65 -45.64
N GLY A 320 33.75 7.76 -46.81
CA GLY A 320 34.41 8.09 -48.07
C GLY A 320 33.98 7.26 -49.28
N ALA A 321 32.97 7.76 -50.02
CA ALA A 321 32.97 7.87 -51.48
C ALA A 321 31.60 8.42 -51.97
N LEU A 322 31.63 9.58 -52.61
CA LEU A 322 30.58 10.22 -53.42
C LEU A 322 31.28 10.73 -54.70
N PRO A 323 30.58 11.16 -55.76
CA PRO A 323 29.30 10.72 -56.32
C PRO A 323 29.41 10.54 -57.86
N ASN A 324 28.33 10.13 -58.55
CA ASN A 324 28.11 10.65 -59.90
C ASN A 324 26.62 10.87 -60.19
N SER A 325 26.35 12.04 -60.74
CA SER A 325 25.05 12.70 -60.95
C SER A 325 24.49 12.44 -62.34
N ALA A 326 23.15 12.37 -62.46
CA ALA A 326 22.31 13.27 -63.26
C ALA A 326 21.04 12.57 -63.77
N ASN A 327 19.88 12.93 -63.22
CA ASN A 327 18.84 13.62 -63.98
C ASN A 327 17.67 14.00 -63.07
N LEU A 328 17.33 15.29 -63.10
CA LEU A 328 16.14 15.89 -62.50
C LEU A 328 15.15 16.18 -63.63
N ASN A 329 13.90 15.75 -63.47
CA ASN A 329 12.71 16.58 -63.72
C ASN A 329 11.47 15.93 -63.07
N SER A 330 10.56 16.81 -62.66
CA SER A 330 9.71 16.75 -61.46
C SER A 330 8.20 16.66 -61.75
N SER A 331 7.45 16.05 -60.80
CA SER A 331 6.12 16.47 -60.29
C SER A 331 5.63 15.40 -59.27
N GLU A 332 5.91 15.57 -57.96
CA GLU A 332 4.99 16.03 -56.88
C GLU A 332 3.68 15.21 -56.78
N LEU A 333 3.35 14.50 -55.69
CA LEU A 333 3.34 14.89 -54.28
C LEU A 333 3.64 13.69 -53.34
N GLY A 334 4.54 13.89 -52.37
CA GLY A 334 4.80 12.94 -51.27
C GLY A 334 5.56 13.61 -50.14
N GLU A 335 4.88 13.87 -49.03
CA GLU A 335 5.46 14.41 -47.79
C GLU A 335 6.36 13.36 -47.09
N PRO A 336 7.47 13.78 -46.44
CA PRO A 336 8.40 12.86 -45.78
C PRO A 336 8.01 12.60 -44.31
N THR A 337 7.92 11.32 -43.96
CA THR A 337 7.95 10.85 -42.58
C THR A 337 9.31 11.14 -41.93
N SER A 338 9.31 11.93 -40.86
CA SER A 338 10.40 12.02 -39.88
C SER A 338 10.01 11.26 -38.60
N PRO A 339 10.86 10.39 -38.02
CA PRO A 339 10.54 9.75 -36.74
C PRO A 339 10.78 10.77 -35.61
N SER A 340 9.69 11.28 -35.04
CA SER A 340 9.77 12.16 -33.86
C SER A 340 10.32 11.38 -32.65
N SER A 341 11.34 11.97 -32.02
CA SER A 341 12.05 11.35 -30.89
C SER A 341 11.09 11.09 -29.72
N PRO A 342 11.31 10.02 -28.93
CA PRO A 342 10.46 9.66 -27.79
C PRO A 342 10.28 10.80 -26.78
N THR A 343 11.31 11.66 -26.64
CA THR A 343 11.34 12.81 -25.75
C THR A 343 10.29 13.87 -26.12
N ALA A 344 10.03 14.08 -27.43
CA ALA A 344 9.07 15.06 -27.91
C ALA A 344 7.61 14.63 -27.65
N ARG A 345 7.32 13.33 -27.77
CA ARG A 345 5.99 12.76 -27.45
C ARG A 345 5.71 12.77 -25.94
N MET A 346 6.74 12.58 -25.12
CA MET A 346 6.62 12.55 -23.66
C MET A 346 6.41 13.95 -23.05
N ALA A 347 7.06 14.99 -23.59
CA ALA A 347 6.85 16.39 -23.20
C ALA A 347 5.45 16.93 -23.54
N ALA A 348 4.75 16.35 -24.52
CA ALA A 348 3.36 16.67 -24.84
C ALA A 348 2.38 16.01 -23.86
N ALA A 349 2.64 14.76 -23.45
CA ALA A 349 1.78 14.01 -22.53
C ALA A 349 1.79 14.54 -21.08
N ILE A 350 2.92 15.11 -20.63
CA ILE A 350 3.03 15.75 -19.31
C ILE A 350 2.25 17.08 -19.27
N ARG A 351 2.29 17.86 -20.37
CA ARG A 351 1.57 19.14 -20.48
C ARG A 351 0.04 18.96 -20.49
N ALA A 352 -0.47 17.89 -21.10
CA ALA A 352 -1.91 17.61 -21.15
C ALA A 352 -2.52 17.14 -19.80
N ARG A 353 -1.71 16.65 -18.86
CA ARG A 353 -2.20 16.02 -17.61
C ARG A 353 -2.38 17.00 -16.44
N ASN A 354 -1.75 18.17 -16.50
CA ASN A 354 -1.89 19.22 -15.49
C ASN A 354 -3.13 20.13 -15.72
N ALA A 355 -3.73 20.10 -16.91
CA ALA A 355 -4.84 21.00 -17.28
C ALA A 355 -6.23 20.57 -16.75
N THR A 356 -6.45 19.30 -16.40
CA THR A 356 -7.78 18.76 -16.04
C THR A 356 -8.00 18.52 -14.54
N ARG A 357 -7.07 18.95 -13.68
CA ARG A 357 -7.17 18.80 -12.21
C ARG A 357 -7.78 20.01 -11.48
N GLY A 358 -8.18 21.05 -12.20
CA GLY A 358 -8.77 22.25 -11.62
C GLY A 358 -10.08 22.62 -12.28
N MET A 359 -11.15 21.86 -12.04
CA MET A 359 -12.52 22.38 -12.15
C MET A 359 -13.55 21.44 -11.52
N MET A 360 -14.16 21.95 -10.45
CA MET A 360 -15.55 21.74 -9.99
C MET A 360 -15.92 20.41 -9.30
N ASP A 361 -15.76 20.45 -7.97
CA ASP A 361 -16.84 20.09 -7.03
C ASP A 361 -18.07 20.99 -7.26
N SER A 362 -19.28 20.41 -7.34
CA SER A 362 -20.52 20.84 -6.65
C SER A 362 -21.82 20.33 -7.32
N VAL A 363 -22.79 20.02 -6.45
CA VAL A 363 -24.27 19.96 -6.60
C VAL A 363 -24.96 18.63 -7.04
N ASN A 364 -25.49 17.89 -6.04
CA ASN A 364 -26.92 17.60 -5.73
C ASN A 364 -27.96 17.66 -6.90
N LEU A 365 -29.08 16.92 -7.02
CA LEU A 365 -29.98 16.22 -6.09
C LEU A 365 -31.09 15.47 -6.92
N GLN A 366 -31.67 14.40 -6.35
CA GLN A 366 -33.11 13.99 -6.39
C GLN A 366 -33.78 13.13 -7.51
N THR A 367 -34.48 12.10 -6.99
CA THR A 367 -35.80 11.49 -7.38
C THR A 367 -35.89 10.63 -8.66
N SER A 368 -36.13 9.31 -8.57
CA SER A 368 -37.41 8.57 -8.35
C SER A 368 -38.43 8.85 -9.49
N THR A 369 -39.11 7.91 -10.15
CA THR A 369 -39.86 6.70 -9.75
C THR A 369 -40.38 5.96 -11.01
N THR A 370 -40.72 4.66 -10.89
CA THR A 370 -41.82 3.92 -11.60
C THR A 370 -41.73 3.71 -13.14
N ARG A 371 -42.23 2.66 -13.82
CA ARG A 371 -42.93 1.38 -13.57
C ARG A 371 -43.03 0.66 -14.95
N ARG A 372 -42.99 -0.70 -14.97
CA ARG A 372 -43.83 -1.67 -15.73
C ARG A 372 -44.06 -1.49 -17.26
N ARG A 373 -44.25 -2.49 -18.13
CA ARG A 373 -44.23 -3.98 -18.22
C ARG A 373 -44.66 -4.33 -19.67
N SER A 374 -44.70 -5.63 -20.02
CA SER A 374 -45.21 -6.29 -21.26
C SER A 374 -44.18 -6.36 -22.41
N ILE A 375 -43.69 -7.53 -22.86
CA ILE A 375 -44.24 -8.83 -23.31
C ILE A 375 -44.97 -8.74 -24.66
N ALA A 376 -44.30 -9.24 -25.72
CA ALA A 376 -44.92 -9.93 -26.85
C ALA A 376 -43.93 -10.96 -27.44
N LYS A 377 -44.49 -12.07 -27.92
CA LYS A 377 -43.89 -13.38 -28.25
C LYS A 377 -43.35 -13.46 -29.71
N PRO A 378 -42.63 -14.55 -30.07
CA PRO A 378 -41.76 -14.69 -31.24
C PRO A 378 -42.43 -15.42 -32.42
N LEU A 379 -41.71 -15.57 -33.55
CA LEU A 379 -41.68 -16.66 -34.56
C LEU A 379 -40.94 -16.16 -35.86
N PRO A 380 -40.51 -17.01 -36.83
CA PRO A 380 -39.80 -18.28 -36.73
C PRO A 380 -38.59 -18.43 -37.69
N VAL A 381 -37.83 -19.49 -37.38
CA VAL A 381 -36.90 -20.35 -38.15
C VAL A 381 -36.86 -20.21 -39.69
N SER A 382 -35.64 -20.17 -40.25
CA SER A 382 -35.27 -20.93 -41.44
C SER A 382 -34.02 -21.78 -41.18
N THR A 383 -34.21 -23.08 -41.33
CA THR A 383 -33.21 -24.15 -41.32
C THR A 383 -32.61 -24.30 -42.71
N GLU A 384 -31.28 -24.26 -42.82
CA GLU A 384 -30.57 -25.05 -43.82
C GLU A 384 -29.44 -25.83 -43.14
N ARG A 385 -29.61 -27.16 -43.14
CA ARG A 385 -28.53 -28.13 -42.92
C ARG A 385 -27.96 -28.43 -44.29
N SER A 386 -26.66 -28.21 -44.46
CA SER A 386 -25.88 -28.93 -45.46
C SER A 386 -24.69 -29.55 -44.74
N GLY A 387 -24.69 -30.87 -44.65
CA GLY A 387 -23.56 -31.64 -44.14
C GLY A 387 -22.49 -31.69 -45.23
N ASN A 388 -21.28 -31.27 -44.88
CA ASN A 388 -20.09 -31.60 -45.63
C ASN A 388 -18.99 -31.98 -44.64
N THR A 389 -18.63 -33.27 -44.64
CA THR A 389 -17.39 -33.78 -44.08
C THR A 389 -16.24 -33.42 -45.01
N MET A 390 -15.43 -32.42 -44.64
CA MET A 390 -14.11 -32.19 -45.20
C MET A 390 -13.12 -31.79 -44.10
N GLY A 391 -11.85 -32.12 -44.33
CA GLY A 391 -10.80 -32.30 -43.32
C GLY A 391 -10.48 -31.08 -42.45
N ARG A 392 -9.77 -31.37 -41.36
CA ARG A 392 -9.12 -30.40 -40.47
C ARG A 392 -8.19 -29.47 -41.25
N GLU A 393 -8.72 -28.38 -41.78
CA GLU A 393 -7.94 -27.18 -42.02
C GLU A 393 -7.68 -26.53 -40.66
N ALA A 394 -6.44 -26.17 -40.38
CA ALA A 394 -6.08 -25.50 -39.14
C ALA A 394 -6.79 -24.13 -39.12
N ASP A 395 -7.73 -23.94 -38.20
CA ASP A 395 -8.46 -22.68 -37.98
C ASP A 395 -7.48 -21.50 -37.89
N VAL A 396 -7.37 -20.71 -38.97
CA VAL A 396 -6.58 -19.48 -38.97
C VAL A 396 -7.36 -18.42 -38.23
N ILE A 397 -7.02 -18.22 -36.95
CA ILE A 397 -7.61 -17.19 -36.10
C ILE A 397 -7.26 -15.81 -36.69
N PRO A 398 -8.25 -14.98 -37.08
CA PRO A 398 -8.00 -13.70 -37.72
C PRO A 398 -7.31 -12.74 -36.74
N LYS A 399 -6.08 -12.34 -37.09
CA LYS A 399 -5.30 -11.37 -36.32
C LYS A 399 -5.70 -9.96 -36.70
N MET A 400 -5.87 -9.09 -35.70
CA MET A 400 -6.28 -7.70 -35.89
C MET A 400 -5.35 -6.76 -35.13
N SER A 401 -5.02 -5.61 -35.71
CA SER A 401 -4.25 -4.57 -35.03
C SER A 401 -5.13 -3.75 -34.06
N ALA A 402 -4.50 -3.02 -33.14
CA ALA A 402 -5.24 -2.13 -32.23
C ALA A 402 -6.01 -1.05 -33.00
N ASP A 403 -5.39 -0.47 -34.04
CA ASP A 403 -6.00 0.58 -34.85
C ASP A 403 -7.20 0.05 -35.66
N GLU A 404 -7.11 -1.16 -36.22
CA GLU A 404 -8.22 -1.81 -36.91
C GLU A 404 -9.39 -2.10 -35.96
N LEU A 405 -9.10 -2.62 -34.77
CA LEU A 405 -10.11 -2.90 -33.76
C LEU A 405 -10.83 -1.62 -33.34
N LEU A 406 -10.06 -0.56 -33.04
CA LEU A 406 -10.62 0.72 -32.60
C LEU A 406 -11.38 1.42 -33.73
N ALA A 407 -10.89 1.38 -34.96
CA ALA A 407 -11.59 1.92 -36.13
C ALA A 407 -12.88 1.16 -36.41
N ALA A 408 -12.87 -0.17 -36.34
CA ALA A 408 -14.07 -0.99 -36.50
C ALA A 408 -15.08 -0.71 -35.39
N TYR A 409 -14.62 -0.59 -34.14
CA TYR A 409 -15.47 -0.24 -33.01
C TYR A 409 -16.10 1.16 -33.15
N ALA A 410 -15.33 2.14 -33.60
CA ALA A 410 -15.81 3.49 -33.90
C ALA A 410 -16.87 3.50 -35.01
N LYS A 411 -16.77 2.59 -35.98
CA LYS A 411 -17.76 2.37 -37.05
C LYS A 411 -19.00 1.59 -36.58
N GLY A 412 -19.10 1.24 -35.30
CA GLY A 412 -20.25 0.53 -34.74
C GLY A 412 -20.10 -0.99 -34.69
N LYS A 413 -18.99 -1.57 -35.18
CA LYS A 413 -18.73 -3.00 -35.01
C LYS A 413 -18.60 -3.31 -33.51
N ARG A 414 -19.30 -4.34 -33.05
CA ARG A 414 -19.21 -4.83 -31.66
C ARG A 414 -18.74 -6.27 -31.57
N ASP A 415 -18.85 -7.03 -32.65
CA ASP A 415 -18.41 -8.42 -32.73
C ASP A 415 -16.93 -8.52 -33.14
N PHE A 416 -16.12 -9.03 -32.21
CA PHE A 416 -14.71 -9.35 -32.38
C PHE A 416 -14.42 -10.79 -31.92
N THR A 417 -15.42 -11.67 -32.02
CA THR A 417 -15.32 -13.07 -31.58
C THR A 417 -14.22 -13.83 -32.31
N SER A 418 -13.53 -14.73 -31.60
CA SER A 418 -12.48 -15.58 -32.15
C SER A 418 -11.34 -14.85 -32.87
N HIS A 419 -11.07 -13.58 -32.55
CA HIS A 419 -9.94 -12.83 -33.13
C HIS A 419 -8.66 -13.01 -32.30
N ASP A 420 -7.50 -12.94 -32.94
CA ASP A 420 -6.21 -12.79 -32.28
C ASP A 420 -5.89 -11.32 -32.06
N LEU A 421 -6.04 -10.90 -30.80
CA LEU A 421 -5.85 -9.56 -30.25
C LEU A 421 -4.72 -9.57 -29.20
N SER A 422 -3.82 -10.54 -29.31
CA SER A 422 -2.77 -10.76 -28.32
C SER A 422 -1.72 -9.65 -28.37
N GLY A 423 -1.27 -9.20 -27.20
CA GLY A 423 -0.27 -8.14 -27.09
C GLY A 423 -0.72 -6.74 -27.53
N LEU A 424 -2.01 -6.54 -27.84
CA LEU A 424 -2.50 -5.21 -28.24
C LEU A 424 -2.42 -4.21 -27.08
N ASN A 425 -2.08 -2.95 -27.42
CA ASN A 425 -2.13 -1.84 -26.48
C ASN A 425 -3.47 -1.10 -26.59
N LEU A 426 -4.36 -1.38 -25.64
CA LEU A 426 -5.72 -0.86 -25.53
C LEU A 426 -5.85 0.08 -24.30
N LEU A 427 -4.74 0.69 -23.87
CA LEU A 427 -4.68 1.59 -22.71
C LEU A 427 -5.74 2.71 -22.80
N LYS A 428 -6.60 2.83 -21.79
CA LYS A 428 -7.66 3.86 -21.69
C LYS A 428 -8.66 3.88 -22.84
N THR A 429 -8.76 2.82 -23.62
CA THR A 429 -9.75 2.72 -24.71
C THR A 429 -11.15 2.52 -24.17
N ASN A 430 -12.17 2.85 -24.96
CA ASN A 430 -13.56 2.50 -24.65
C ASN A 430 -14.04 1.43 -25.62
N LEU A 431 -14.30 0.25 -25.10
CA LEU A 431 -14.77 -0.93 -25.82
C LEU A 431 -15.97 -1.56 -25.09
N SER A 432 -16.74 -0.77 -24.33
CA SER A 432 -17.86 -1.27 -23.54
C SER A 432 -18.94 -1.92 -24.42
N GLY A 433 -19.41 -3.10 -24.02
CA GLY A 433 -20.40 -3.85 -24.79
C GLY A 433 -19.86 -4.56 -26.04
N ALA A 434 -18.54 -4.56 -26.26
CA ALA A 434 -17.93 -5.37 -27.31
C ALA A 434 -17.98 -6.87 -26.96
N ASN A 435 -18.09 -7.71 -27.98
CA ASN A 435 -18.07 -9.15 -27.90
C ASN A 435 -16.68 -9.67 -28.33
N PHE A 436 -15.93 -10.19 -27.36
CA PHE A 436 -14.63 -10.84 -27.47
C PHE A 436 -14.71 -12.34 -27.14
N HIS A 437 -15.88 -12.96 -27.29
CA HIS A 437 -16.07 -14.39 -27.02
C HIS A 437 -15.04 -15.23 -27.80
N GLN A 438 -14.37 -16.15 -27.12
CA GLN A 438 -13.30 -17.02 -27.67
C GLN A 438 -12.08 -16.29 -28.27
N SER A 439 -11.95 -14.97 -28.08
CA SER A 439 -10.82 -14.22 -28.63
C SER A 439 -9.54 -14.42 -27.81
N LYS A 440 -8.39 -14.25 -28.45
CA LYS A 440 -7.08 -14.28 -27.78
C LYS A 440 -6.64 -12.86 -27.45
N LEU A 441 -6.53 -12.55 -26.17
CA LEU A 441 -6.06 -11.27 -25.63
C LEU A 441 -4.85 -11.46 -24.70
N HIS A 442 -4.10 -12.56 -24.84
CA HIS A 442 -2.99 -12.84 -23.94
C HIS A 442 -1.95 -11.71 -24.03
N ARG A 443 -1.44 -11.27 -22.86
CA ARG A 443 -0.48 -10.15 -22.73
C ARG A 443 -0.92 -8.81 -23.31
N SER A 444 -2.21 -8.61 -23.59
CA SER A 444 -2.71 -7.30 -24.02
C SER A 444 -2.66 -6.28 -22.86
N ASN A 445 -2.51 -5.01 -23.19
CA ASN A 445 -2.55 -3.91 -22.22
C ASN A 445 -3.89 -3.18 -22.30
N CYS A 446 -4.82 -3.55 -21.43
CA CYS A 446 -6.14 -2.95 -21.30
C CYS A 446 -6.23 -1.99 -20.10
N GLN A 447 -5.10 -1.56 -19.53
CA GLN A 447 -5.09 -0.73 -18.33
C GLN A 447 -5.96 0.52 -18.48
N SER A 448 -6.80 0.79 -17.47
CA SER A 448 -7.73 1.91 -17.44
C SER A 448 -8.73 1.95 -18.62
N ALA A 449 -8.88 0.88 -19.39
CA ALA A 449 -9.89 0.80 -20.44
C ALA A 449 -11.30 0.68 -19.83
N ASN A 450 -12.31 1.14 -20.57
CA ASN A 450 -13.70 0.83 -20.30
C ASN A 450 -14.11 -0.40 -21.10
N LEU A 451 -14.22 -1.52 -20.41
CA LEU A 451 -14.64 -2.83 -20.90
C LEU A 451 -15.92 -3.29 -20.17
N SER A 452 -16.73 -2.36 -19.66
CA SER A 452 -17.99 -2.70 -19.00
C SER A 452 -18.95 -3.36 -19.98
N ASN A 453 -19.75 -4.31 -19.49
CA ASN A 453 -20.74 -5.07 -20.27
C ASN A 453 -20.16 -5.85 -21.48
N THR A 454 -18.86 -6.09 -21.53
CA THR A 454 -18.23 -6.88 -22.61
C THR A 454 -18.44 -8.38 -22.42
N ASP A 455 -18.39 -9.14 -23.52
CA ASP A 455 -18.37 -10.61 -23.49
C ASP A 455 -16.95 -11.12 -23.74
N PHE A 456 -16.32 -11.66 -22.71
CA PHE A 456 -15.05 -12.39 -22.73
C PHE A 456 -15.23 -13.89 -22.47
N GLY A 457 -16.43 -14.44 -22.70
CA GLY A 457 -16.70 -15.86 -22.51
C GLY A 457 -15.69 -16.71 -23.28
N ARG A 458 -15.03 -17.64 -22.59
CA ARG A 458 -13.97 -18.51 -23.16
C ARG A 458 -12.78 -17.76 -23.79
N ALA A 459 -12.64 -16.45 -23.57
CA ALA A 459 -11.51 -15.67 -24.08
C ALA A 459 -10.22 -15.98 -23.30
N SER A 460 -9.07 -15.82 -23.95
CA SER A 460 -7.76 -15.96 -23.32
C SER A 460 -7.20 -14.59 -22.95
N LEU A 461 -7.28 -14.21 -21.68
CA LEU A 461 -6.75 -12.98 -21.09
C LEU A 461 -5.50 -13.22 -20.22
N SER A 462 -4.85 -14.39 -20.37
CA SER A 462 -3.67 -14.74 -19.59
C SER A 462 -2.57 -13.70 -19.72
N GLN A 463 -2.00 -13.31 -18.58
CA GLN A 463 -0.96 -12.27 -18.45
C GLN A 463 -1.35 -10.88 -18.99
N ALA A 464 -2.64 -10.61 -19.22
CA ALA A 464 -3.10 -9.28 -19.65
C ALA A 464 -2.95 -8.25 -18.51
N ASN A 465 -2.62 -7.01 -18.86
CA ASN A 465 -2.64 -5.88 -17.94
C ASN A 465 -4.05 -5.25 -17.94
N LEU A 466 -4.82 -5.53 -16.89
CA LEU A 466 -6.19 -5.07 -16.68
C LEU A 466 -6.27 -4.09 -15.49
N ARG A 467 -5.17 -3.43 -15.11
CA ARG A 467 -5.14 -2.52 -13.95
C ARG A 467 -6.12 -1.35 -14.11
N ASN A 468 -6.87 -1.04 -13.06
CA ASN A 468 -7.87 0.04 -13.03
C ASN A 468 -8.87 0.00 -14.20
N THR A 469 -9.06 -1.15 -14.83
CA THR A 469 -10.00 -1.34 -15.95
C THR A 469 -11.42 -1.38 -15.41
N ASN A 470 -12.35 -0.76 -16.10
CA ASN A 470 -13.76 -0.97 -15.83
C ASN A 470 -14.24 -2.24 -16.54
N LEU A 471 -14.48 -3.31 -15.78
CA LEU A 471 -15.04 -4.60 -16.21
C LEU A 471 -16.42 -4.82 -15.58
N ALA A 472 -17.09 -3.75 -15.11
CA ALA A 472 -18.39 -3.86 -14.48
C ALA A 472 -19.38 -4.57 -15.42
N ARG A 473 -20.07 -5.60 -14.90
CA ARG A 473 -21.01 -6.44 -15.66
C ARG A 473 -20.41 -7.19 -16.86
N ALA A 474 -19.09 -7.32 -16.96
CA ALA A 474 -18.47 -8.13 -18.01
C ALA A 474 -18.84 -9.61 -17.84
N TYR A 475 -19.10 -10.29 -18.96
CA TYR A 475 -19.31 -11.74 -19.00
C TYR A 475 -17.97 -12.42 -19.25
N MET A 476 -17.43 -13.14 -18.28
CA MET A 476 -16.08 -13.75 -18.35
C MET A 476 -16.15 -15.24 -18.00
N SER A 477 -17.29 -15.90 -18.23
CA SER A 477 -17.45 -17.30 -17.89
C SER A 477 -16.51 -18.18 -18.72
N HIS A 478 -15.80 -19.09 -18.07
CA HIS A 478 -14.75 -19.91 -18.69
C HIS A 478 -13.58 -19.13 -19.31
N ALA A 479 -13.43 -17.84 -19.03
CA ALA A 479 -12.27 -17.07 -19.50
C ALA A 479 -10.98 -17.53 -18.81
N ASP A 480 -9.87 -17.49 -19.52
CA ASP A 480 -8.54 -17.72 -18.95
C ASP A 480 -7.91 -16.40 -18.52
N LEU A 481 -7.81 -16.18 -17.21
CA LEU A 481 -7.21 -15.00 -16.59
C LEU A 481 -5.89 -15.34 -15.88
N GLU A 482 -5.26 -16.47 -16.20
CA GLU A 482 -4.04 -16.89 -15.51
C GLU A 482 -2.94 -15.82 -15.57
N GLY A 483 -2.48 -15.40 -14.40
CA GLY A 483 -1.42 -14.39 -14.27
C GLY A 483 -1.82 -12.97 -14.73
N ALA A 484 -3.09 -12.70 -15.02
CA ALA A 484 -3.55 -11.36 -15.39
C ALA A 484 -3.43 -10.36 -14.22
N ASP A 485 -3.12 -9.09 -14.50
CA ASP A 485 -3.01 -8.03 -13.50
C ASP A 485 -4.28 -7.18 -13.45
N LEU A 486 -5.14 -7.46 -12.48
CA LEU A 486 -6.45 -6.81 -12.26
C LEU A 486 -6.41 -5.80 -11.12
N ARG A 487 -5.23 -5.30 -10.70
CA ARG A 487 -5.14 -4.37 -9.57
C ARG A 487 -6.00 -3.13 -9.78
N GLY A 488 -6.91 -2.86 -8.83
CA GLY A 488 -7.81 -1.71 -8.89
C GLY A 488 -8.92 -1.81 -9.95
N ALA A 489 -9.09 -2.95 -10.63
CA ALA A 489 -10.15 -3.11 -11.62
C ALA A 489 -11.54 -3.11 -10.96
N ASP A 490 -12.53 -2.56 -11.65
CA ASP A 490 -13.94 -2.65 -11.26
C ASP A 490 -14.53 -3.91 -11.93
N LEU A 491 -14.78 -4.95 -11.15
CA LEU A 491 -15.43 -6.20 -11.55
C LEU A 491 -16.85 -6.29 -10.96
N SER A 492 -17.44 -5.17 -10.57
CA SER A 492 -18.76 -5.17 -9.94
C SER A 492 -19.79 -5.82 -10.86
N TYR A 493 -20.53 -6.79 -10.33
CA TYR A 493 -21.53 -7.58 -11.06
C TYR A 493 -21.00 -8.36 -12.28
N ALA A 494 -19.68 -8.59 -12.39
CA ALA A 494 -19.10 -9.42 -13.46
C ALA A 494 -19.44 -10.92 -13.27
N TYR A 495 -19.52 -11.66 -14.38
CA TYR A 495 -19.81 -13.10 -14.39
C TYR A 495 -18.54 -13.92 -14.63
N LEU A 496 -17.90 -14.38 -13.56
CA LEU A 496 -16.62 -15.09 -13.57
C LEU A 496 -16.77 -16.61 -13.34
N SER A 497 -17.98 -17.17 -13.44
CA SER A 497 -18.20 -18.61 -13.24
C SER A 497 -17.27 -19.46 -14.12
N ASN A 498 -16.53 -20.36 -13.49
CA ASN A 498 -15.54 -21.24 -14.13
C ASN A 498 -14.35 -20.53 -14.84
N ALA A 499 -14.15 -19.24 -14.63
CA ALA A 499 -12.95 -18.55 -15.08
C ALA A 499 -11.68 -19.04 -14.34
N ASN A 500 -10.57 -19.16 -15.06
CA ASN A 500 -9.27 -19.51 -14.48
C ASN A 500 -8.60 -18.26 -13.88
N LEU A 501 -8.61 -18.14 -12.56
CA LEU A 501 -7.99 -17.01 -11.84
C LEU A 501 -6.61 -17.35 -11.25
N ARG A 502 -6.01 -18.48 -11.63
CA ARG A 502 -4.74 -18.93 -11.06
C ARG A 502 -3.66 -17.86 -11.24
N ARG A 503 -3.02 -17.45 -10.15
CA ARG A 503 -1.97 -16.41 -10.13
C ARG A 503 -2.42 -15.02 -10.63
N ALA A 504 -3.70 -14.80 -10.88
CA ALA A 504 -4.22 -13.47 -11.22
C ALA A 504 -4.05 -12.52 -10.02
N ASN A 505 -3.83 -11.23 -10.27
CA ASN A 505 -3.65 -10.23 -9.22
C ASN A 505 -4.89 -9.33 -9.09
N LEU A 506 -5.75 -9.65 -8.13
CA LEU A 506 -6.98 -8.92 -7.83
C LEU A 506 -6.81 -7.88 -6.71
N CYS A 507 -5.57 -7.55 -6.31
CA CYS A 507 -5.34 -6.65 -5.17
C CYS A 507 -5.97 -5.26 -5.41
N GLY A 508 -6.94 -4.89 -4.58
CA GLY A 508 -7.66 -3.62 -4.69
C GLY A 508 -8.79 -3.61 -5.73
N ALA A 509 -9.11 -4.74 -6.36
CA ALA A 509 -10.24 -4.84 -7.28
C ALA A 509 -11.58 -4.80 -6.54
N ASP A 510 -12.63 -4.32 -7.19
CA ASP A 510 -14.00 -4.33 -6.67
C ASP A 510 -14.80 -5.48 -7.28
N LEU A 511 -15.10 -6.53 -6.50
CA LEU A 511 -15.91 -7.67 -6.93
C LEU A 511 -17.36 -7.59 -6.45
N THR A 512 -17.86 -6.42 -6.01
CA THR A 512 -19.21 -6.30 -5.44
C THR A 512 -20.27 -6.92 -6.37
N GLY A 513 -20.99 -7.92 -5.88
CA GLY A 513 -22.03 -8.62 -6.65
C GLY A 513 -21.53 -9.51 -7.80
N ALA A 514 -20.21 -9.67 -7.97
CA ALA A 514 -19.64 -10.56 -8.98
C ALA A 514 -20.00 -12.03 -8.72
N LYS A 515 -20.20 -12.80 -9.79
CA LYS A 515 -20.42 -14.25 -9.72
C LYS A 515 -19.09 -14.97 -9.83
N VAL A 516 -18.48 -15.24 -8.68
CA VAL A 516 -17.23 -15.98 -8.53
C VAL A 516 -17.33 -16.84 -7.28
N THR A 517 -16.76 -18.05 -7.32
CA THR A 517 -16.72 -18.96 -6.18
C THR A 517 -15.53 -18.67 -5.27
N ASP A 518 -15.61 -19.09 -4.02
CA ASP A 518 -14.53 -18.91 -3.05
C ASP A 518 -13.30 -19.73 -3.43
N GLU A 519 -13.51 -20.92 -4.02
CA GLU A 519 -12.45 -21.77 -4.57
C GLU A 519 -11.70 -21.05 -5.69
N GLN A 520 -12.41 -20.39 -6.62
CA GLN A 520 -11.76 -19.61 -7.67
C GLN A 520 -10.95 -18.44 -7.11
N LEU A 521 -11.51 -17.71 -6.14
CA LEU A 521 -10.81 -16.59 -5.49
C LEU A 521 -9.57 -17.06 -4.71
N SER A 522 -9.59 -18.26 -4.13
CA SER A 522 -8.44 -18.82 -3.40
C SER A 522 -7.19 -19.02 -4.26
N THR A 523 -7.36 -19.12 -5.59
CA THR A 523 -6.26 -19.30 -6.55
C THR A 523 -5.65 -17.97 -7.04
N ALA A 524 -6.28 -16.85 -6.69
CA ALA A 524 -5.86 -15.51 -7.06
C ALA A 524 -5.17 -14.78 -5.89
N ARG A 525 -4.35 -13.78 -6.20
CA ARG A 525 -3.78 -12.87 -5.20
C ARG A 525 -4.78 -11.77 -4.89
N THR A 526 -5.28 -11.74 -3.66
CA THR A 526 -6.09 -10.64 -3.12
C THR A 526 -5.34 -9.95 -1.98
N ASN A 527 -5.79 -8.76 -1.61
CA ASN A 527 -5.35 -8.04 -0.40
C ASN A 527 -6.55 -7.35 0.27
N TRP A 528 -6.33 -6.72 1.42
CA TRP A 528 -7.37 -6.03 2.19
C TRP A 528 -8.16 -4.95 1.42
N ALA A 529 -7.59 -4.38 0.37
CA ALA A 529 -8.24 -3.36 -0.46
C ALA A 529 -9.24 -3.97 -1.46
N THR A 530 -9.21 -5.29 -1.65
CA THR A 530 -10.13 -6.02 -2.53
C THR A 530 -11.51 -6.04 -1.89
N VAL A 531 -12.53 -5.62 -2.64
CA VAL A 531 -13.92 -5.73 -2.23
C VAL A 531 -14.44 -7.09 -2.71
N HIS A 532 -14.94 -7.92 -1.81
CA HIS A 532 -15.47 -9.25 -2.14
C HIS A 532 -16.89 -9.19 -2.73
N PRO A 533 -17.41 -10.29 -3.30
CA PRO A 533 -18.79 -10.37 -3.80
C PRO A 533 -19.87 -9.88 -2.84
N SER A 534 -19.64 -10.02 -1.53
CA SER A 534 -20.52 -9.53 -0.46
C SER A 534 -20.53 -8.01 -0.28
N GLY A 535 -19.67 -7.26 -0.99
CA GLY A 535 -19.46 -5.83 -0.80
C GLY A 535 -18.57 -5.47 0.39
N LYS A 536 -18.07 -6.46 1.13
CA LYS A 536 -17.15 -6.25 2.26
C LYS A 536 -15.70 -6.29 1.82
N ARG A 537 -14.87 -5.50 2.48
CA ARG A 537 -13.40 -5.59 2.40
C ARG A 537 -12.91 -6.54 3.49
N GLY A 538 -11.94 -7.39 3.17
CA GLY A 538 -11.38 -8.31 4.15
C GLY A 538 -10.44 -9.33 3.53
N LEU A 539 -9.63 -9.96 4.37
CA LEU A 539 -9.10 -11.29 4.12
C LEU A 539 -9.95 -12.24 4.99
N TRP A 540 -10.18 -13.44 4.47
CA TRP A 540 -10.88 -14.54 5.13
C TRP A 540 -10.45 -14.74 6.59
#